data_AF-I0H9Q5-F1
#
_entry.id   AF-I0H9Q5-F1
#
_cell.length_a   1.000
_cell.length_b   1.000
_cell.length_c   1.000
_cell.angle_alpha   90.00
_cell.angle_beta   90.00
_cell.angle_gamma   90.00
#
_symmetry.space_group_name_H-M   'P 1'
#
loop_
_entity.id
_entity.type
_entity.pdbx_description
1 polymer ?
#
loop_
_entity_poly.entity_id
_entity_poly.type
_entity_poly.pdbx_seq_one_letter_code
_entity_poly.pdbx_strand_id
1 'polypeptide(L)'
;MRLRTEERIGWPGSSVTADQLAFVETLLDEMRAVVAGRRELALILAAEEPVTRGRVQAWQDRGDHPARLVKALILARDLGDAGLEEQVLGILHGHPTKVPAGYDSVLTQARRWAADFGKALGQKITL
;
A
#
# COMPACT_ATOMS: atom_id res chain seq x y z
N MET A 1 -0.22 1.73 5.42
CA MET A 1 1.14 1.17 5.24
C MET A 1 2.03 1.72 6.32
N ARG A 2 2.78 0.86 7.02
CA ARG A 2 3.79 1.27 8.01
C ARG A 2 5.13 0.68 7.58
N LEU A 3 6.19 1.45 7.70
CA LEU A 3 7.55 0.94 7.51
C LEU A 3 8.10 0.49 8.86
N ARG A 4 8.78 -0.65 8.88
CA ARG A 4 9.45 -1.19 10.08
C ARG A 4 10.85 -1.67 9.71
N THR A 5 11.71 -1.70 10.71
CA THR A 5 13.05 -2.32 10.65
C THR A 5 13.08 -3.48 11.63
N GLU A 6 13.77 -4.56 11.28
CA GLU A 6 13.99 -5.66 12.23
C GLU A 6 15.04 -5.30 13.29
N GLU A 7 15.99 -4.43 12.93
CA GLU A 7 16.99 -3.92 13.87
C GLU A 7 16.38 -2.92 14.85
N ARG A 8 16.42 -3.28 16.14
CA ARG A 8 16.14 -2.38 17.26
C ARG A 8 17.41 -1.62 17.60
N ILE A 9 17.57 -0.42 17.06
CA ILE A 9 18.56 0.51 17.60
C ILE A 9 18.05 0.96 18.97
N GLY A 10 18.88 0.84 20.01
CA GLY A 10 18.58 1.46 21.29
C GLY A 10 18.42 2.98 21.12
N TRP A 11 17.50 3.59 21.86
CA TRP A 11 17.42 5.06 21.91
C TRP A 11 18.80 5.61 22.31
N PRO A 12 19.33 6.63 21.61
CA PRO A 12 20.63 7.17 21.95
C PRO A 12 20.59 7.68 23.40
N GLY A 13 21.65 7.36 24.16
CA GLY A 13 21.89 7.94 25.48
C GLY A 13 22.28 9.42 25.37
N SER A 14 23.03 9.93 26.34
CA SER A 14 23.47 11.32 26.39
C SER A 14 24.47 11.74 25.30
N SER A 15 24.97 10.82 24.47
CA SER A 15 25.83 11.12 23.32
C SER A 15 25.54 10.19 22.16
N VAL A 16 25.54 10.75 20.94
CA VAL A 16 25.37 10.03 19.67
C VAL A 16 26.76 9.81 19.07
N THR A 17 27.10 8.57 18.72
CA THR A 17 28.37 8.25 18.05
C THR A 17 28.30 8.48 16.54
N ALA A 18 29.45 8.63 15.88
CA ALA A 18 29.51 8.75 14.42
C ALA A 18 28.91 7.51 13.72
N ASP A 19 29.14 6.31 14.25
CA ASP A 19 28.58 5.07 13.73
C ASP A 19 27.06 5.01 13.86
N GLN A 20 26.50 5.53 14.95
CA GLN A 20 25.05 5.65 15.14
C GLN A 20 24.44 6.63 14.12
N LEU A 21 25.12 7.74 13.83
CA LEU A 21 24.67 8.71 12.84
C LEU A 21 24.66 8.10 11.43
N ALA A 22 25.78 7.47 11.03
CA ALA A 22 25.92 6.82 9.73
C ALA A 22 24.89 5.68 9.55
N PHE A 23 24.61 4.93 10.61
CA PHE A 23 23.56 3.92 10.59
C PHE A 23 22.18 4.55 10.32
N VAL A 24 21.83 5.63 11.01
CA VAL A 24 20.53 6.31 10.83
C VAL A 24 20.40 6.88 9.43
N GLU A 25 21.44 7.51 8.90
CA GLU A 25 21.46 8.03 7.53
C GLU A 25 21.23 6.92 6.50
N THR A 26 21.98 5.81 6.62
CA THR A 26 21.79 4.65 5.76
C THR A 26 20.37 4.09 5.85
N LEU A 27 19.82 4.03 7.07
CA LEU A 27 18.46 3.55 7.28
C LEU A 27 17.42 4.47 6.63
N LEU A 28 17.58 5.79 6.73
CA LEU A 28 16.70 6.77 6.10
C LEU A 28 16.74 6.64 4.57
N ASP A 29 17.91 6.42 3.99
CA ASP A 29 18.06 6.20 2.56
C ASP A 29 17.39 4.90 2.12
N GLU A 30 17.55 3.81 2.87
CA GLU A 30 16.83 2.55 2.62
C GLU A 30 15.30 2.73 2.73
N MET A 31 14.82 3.49 3.73
CA MET A 31 13.39 3.80 3.88
C MET A 31 12.84 4.61 2.71
N ARG A 32 13.62 5.56 2.17
CA ARG A 32 13.25 6.32 0.97
C ARG A 32 13.22 5.42 -0.26
N ALA A 33 14.18 4.49 -0.37
CA ALA A 33 14.27 3.58 -1.50
C ALA A 33 13.15 2.53 -1.54
N VAL A 34 12.53 2.19 -0.38
CA VAL A 34 11.41 1.24 -0.33
C VAL A 34 10.26 1.64 -1.25
N VAL A 35 9.98 2.95 -1.37
CA VAL A 35 9.02 3.48 -2.34
C VAL A 35 9.76 4.33 -3.35
N ALA A 36 10.51 3.67 -4.24
CA ALA A 36 11.27 4.32 -5.31
C ALA A 36 10.38 5.01 -6.38
N GLY A 37 9.06 4.92 -6.26
CA GLY A 37 8.12 5.60 -7.14
C GLY A 37 6.68 5.11 -6.99
N ARG A 38 5.79 5.70 -7.79
CA ARG A 38 4.35 5.38 -7.78
C ARG A 38 4.06 3.94 -8.19
N ARG A 39 4.84 3.36 -9.10
CA ARG A 39 4.72 1.95 -9.49
C ARG A 39 5.08 1.02 -8.34
N GLU A 40 6.19 1.29 -7.65
CA GLU A 40 6.61 0.48 -6.49
C GLU A 40 5.59 0.58 -5.35
N LEU A 41 5.02 1.78 -5.13
CA LEU A 41 3.92 1.95 -4.18
C LEU A 41 2.71 1.08 -4.54
N ALA A 42 2.32 1.04 -5.81
CA ALA A 42 1.19 0.24 -6.26
C ALA A 42 1.44 -1.26 -6.07
N LEU A 43 2.66 -1.73 -6.36
CA LEU A 43 3.07 -3.12 -6.09
C LEU A 43 3.02 -3.46 -4.60
N ILE A 44 3.53 -2.57 -3.74
CA ILE A 44 3.47 -2.76 -2.29
C ILE A 44 2.02 -2.83 -1.83
N LEU A 45 1.16 -1.91 -2.27
CA LEU A 45 -0.26 -1.90 -1.91
C LEU A 45 -0.99 -3.17 -2.34
N ALA A 46 -0.63 -3.73 -3.50
CA ALA A 46 -1.21 -4.97 -4.02
C ALA A 46 -0.69 -6.24 -3.32
N ALA A 47 0.38 -6.15 -2.53
CA ALA A 47 0.95 -7.29 -1.84
C ALA A 47 0.08 -7.74 -0.65
N GLU A 48 -0.19 -9.04 -0.58
CA GLU A 48 -0.91 -9.65 0.53
C GLU A 48 -0.04 -9.74 1.79
N GLU A 49 1.24 -10.03 1.60
CA GLU A 49 2.25 -10.14 2.65
C GLU A 49 3.14 -8.88 2.74
N PRO A 50 3.80 -8.66 3.88
CA PRO A 50 4.77 -7.59 4.03
C PRO A 50 5.87 -7.65 2.97
N VAL A 51 6.20 -6.51 2.36
CA VAL A 51 7.28 -6.43 1.36
C VAL A 51 8.57 -6.00 2.05
N THR A 52 9.61 -6.83 1.96
CA THR A 52 10.94 -6.52 2.51
C THR A 52 11.87 -6.00 1.42
N ARG A 53 12.58 -4.91 1.72
CA ARG A 53 13.62 -4.28 0.89
C ARG A 53 14.81 -3.91 1.80
N GLY A 54 15.92 -4.62 1.65
CA GLY A 54 17.04 -4.47 2.58
C GLY A 54 16.59 -4.75 4.01
N ARG A 55 16.84 -3.81 4.93
CA ARG A 55 16.45 -3.92 6.35
C ARG A 55 15.07 -3.36 6.65
N VAL A 56 14.40 -2.80 5.65
CA VAL A 56 13.08 -2.16 5.80
C VAL A 56 12.00 -3.07 5.27
N GLN A 57 10.96 -3.24 6.07
CA GLN A 57 9.75 -3.97 5.73
C GLN A 57 8.56 -3.02 5.65
N ALA A 58 7.88 -3.02 4.50
CA ALA A 58 6.59 -2.37 4.32
C ALA A 58 5.48 -3.30 4.81
N TRP A 59 5.07 -3.08 6.06
CA TRP A 59 4.05 -3.85 6.74
C TRP A 59 2.66 -3.23 6.54
N GLN A 60 1.67 -4.09 6.33
CA GLN A 60 0.31 -3.69 6.00
C GLN A 60 -0.70 -4.58 6.70
N ASP A 61 -1.73 -3.98 7.28
CA ASP A 61 -2.79 -4.71 7.95
C ASP A 61 -3.57 -5.55 6.92
N ARG A 62 -3.72 -6.85 7.20
CA ARG A 62 -4.44 -7.78 6.32
C ARG A 62 -5.91 -7.39 6.15
N GLY A 63 -6.54 -6.81 7.18
CA GLY A 63 -7.94 -6.36 7.13
C GLY A 63 -8.21 -5.27 6.07
N ASP A 64 -7.19 -4.47 5.74
CA ASP A 64 -7.32 -3.37 4.77
C ASP A 64 -7.02 -3.80 3.33
N HIS A 65 -6.72 -5.09 3.09
CA HIS A 65 -6.25 -5.57 1.78
C HIS A 65 -7.16 -5.17 0.60
N PRO A 66 -8.50 -5.27 0.67
CA PRO A 66 -9.37 -4.83 -0.43
C PRO A 66 -9.24 -3.33 -0.74
N ALA A 67 -9.19 -2.48 0.30
CA ALA A 67 -9.03 -1.04 0.12
C ALA A 67 -7.65 -0.68 -0.46
N ARG A 68 -6.62 -1.47 -0.15
CA ARG A 68 -5.28 -1.32 -0.72
C ARG A 68 -5.22 -1.73 -2.19
N LEU A 69 -5.87 -2.82 -2.57
CA LEU A 69 -5.99 -3.25 -3.96
C LEU A 69 -6.70 -2.18 -4.81
N VAL A 70 -7.76 -1.54 -4.30
CA VAL A 70 -8.41 -0.42 -5.00
C VAL A 70 -7.44 0.76 -5.21
N LYS A 71 -6.63 1.10 -4.20
CA LYS A 71 -5.60 2.15 -4.34
C LYS A 71 -4.51 1.76 -5.34
N ALA A 72 -4.07 0.51 -5.34
CA ALA A 72 -3.11 -0.01 -6.32
C ALA A 72 -3.68 0.07 -7.74
N LEU A 73 -4.96 -0.26 -7.94
CA LEU A 73 -5.64 -0.16 -9.23
C LEU A 73 -5.70 1.29 -9.74
N ILE A 74 -6.06 2.24 -8.86
CA ILE A 74 -6.07 3.67 -9.22
C ILE A 74 -4.69 4.13 -9.67
N LEU A 75 -3.64 3.73 -8.95
CA LEU A 75 -2.26 4.07 -9.31
C LEU A 75 -1.83 3.41 -10.62
N ALA A 76 -2.18 2.14 -10.86
CA ALA A 76 -1.86 1.45 -12.11
C ALA A 76 -2.48 2.15 -13.32
N ARG A 77 -3.75 2.57 -13.20
CA ARG A 77 -4.46 3.35 -14.24
C ARG A 77 -3.82 4.69 -14.51
N ASP A 78 -3.52 5.44 -13.45
CA ASP A 78 -2.88 6.75 -13.57
C ASP A 78 -1.48 6.67 -14.19
N LEU A 79 -0.78 5.56 -13.99
CA LEU A 79 0.52 5.27 -14.61
C LEU A 79 0.42 4.74 -16.05
N GLY A 80 -0.77 4.38 -16.53
CA GLY A 80 -0.95 3.68 -17.82
C GLY A 80 -0.36 2.27 -17.83
N ASP A 81 -0.21 1.64 -16.66
CA ASP A 81 0.48 0.36 -16.48
C ASP A 81 -0.51 -0.81 -16.59
N ALA A 82 -0.84 -1.19 -17.83
CA ALA A 82 -1.85 -2.19 -18.12
C ALA A 82 -1.58 -3.56 -17.46
N GLY A 83 -0.31 -3.97 -17.37
CA GLY A 83 0.05 -5.24 -16.74
C GLY A 83 -0.21 -5.25 -15.23
N LEU A 84 0.08 -4.14 -14.55
CA LEU A 84 -0.22 -4.01 -13.12
C LEU A 84 -1.71 -3.88 -12.87
N GLU A 85 -2.44 -3.18 -13.74
CA GLU A 85 -3.90 -3.10 -13.67
C GLU A 85 -4.53 -4.50 -13.79
N GLU A 86 -4.14 -5.29 -14.79
CA GLU A 86 -4.64 -6.65 -14.98
C GLU A 86 -4.32 -7.54 -13.77
N GLN A 87 -3.10 -7.46 -13.24
CA GLN A 87 -2.71 -8.21 -12.05
C GLN A 87 -3.60 -7.86 -10.84
N VAL A 88 -3.80 -6.58 -10.56
CA VAL A 88 -4.61 -6.12 -9.42
C VAL A 88 -6.09 -6.50 -9.61
N LEU A 89 -6.63 -6.38 -10.82
CA LEU A 89 -7.98 -6.84 -11.15
C LEU A 89 -8.13 -8.36 -10.98
N GLY A 90 -7.12 -9.14 -11.38
CA GLY A 90 -7.09 -10.59 -11.17
C GLY A 90 -7.20 -10.95 -9.68
N ILE A 91 -6.48 -10.23 -8.80
CA ILE A 91 -6.56 -10.45 -7.35
C ILE A 91 -7.94 -10.07 -6.81
N LEU A 92 -8.48 -8.92 -7.24
CA LEU A 92 -9.82 -8.45 -6.84
C LEU A 92 -10.94 -9.40 -7.25
N HIS A 93 -10.87 -9.96 -8.46
CA HIS A 93 -11.85 -10.93 -8.96
C HIS A 93 -11.67 -12.33 -8.36
N GLY A 94 -10.42 -12.72 -8.03
CA GLY A 94 -10.09 -14.03 -7.47
C GLY A 94 -10.31 -14.16 -5.96
N HIS A 95 -10.41 -13.06 -5.22
CA HIS A 95 -10.71 -13.08 -3.79
C HIS A 95 -12.24 -13.10 -3.58
N PRO A 96 -12.81 -14.18 -3.00
CA PRO A 96 -14.14 -14.07 -2.43
C PRO A 96 -14.05 -13.04 -1.30
N THR A 97 -14.57 -11.84 -1.53
CA THR A 97 -14.69 -10.82 -0.50
C THR A 97 -15.67 -11.36 0.54
N LYS A 98 -15.15 -12.09 1.53
CA LYS A 98 -15.89 -12.37 2.76
C LYS A 98 -16.00 -11.03 3.48
N VAL A 99 -17.03 -10.28 3.12
CA VAL A 99 -17.53 -9.17 3.90
C VAL A 99 -17.79 -9.73 5.30
N PRO A 100 -17.08 -9.28 6.35
CA PRO A 100 -17.33 -9.77 7.69
C PRO A 100 -18.81 -9.55 8.02
N ALA A 101 -19.49 -10.55 8.58
CA ALA A 101 -20.92 -10.44 8.88
C ALA A 101 -21.16 -9.17 9.73
N GLY A 102 -21.99 -8.24 9.19
CA GLY A 102 -22.19 -6.89 9.73
C GLY A 102 -21.68 -5.74 8.85
N TYR A 103 -20.94 -6.02 7.76
CA TYR A 103 -20.33 -5.02 6.86
C TYR A 103 -21.02 -4.90 5.48
N ASP A 104 -22.31 -5.25 5.35
CA ASP A 104 -23.13 -4.96 4.14
C ASP A 104 -23.08 -3.45 3.74
N SER A 105 -22.69 -2.60 4.69
CA SER A 105 -22.46 -1.17 4.50
C SER A 105 -21.24 -0.82 3.65
N VAL A 106 -20.20 -1.66 3.55
CA VAL A 106 -18.95 -1.29 2.85
C VAL A 106 -19.09 -1.39 1.35
N LEU A 107 -19.70 -2.45 0.82
CA LEU A 107 -20.01 -2.54 -0.62
C LEU A 107 -21.02 -1.47 -1.04
N THR A 108 -21.99 -1.18 -0.17
CA THR A 108 -22.96 -0.10 -0.39
C THR A 108 -22.28 1.27 -0.38
N GLN A 109 -21.35 1.53 0.54
CA GLN A 109 -20.56 2.75 0.59
C GLN A 109 -19.60 2.86 -0.59
N ALA A 110 -18.93 1.77 -0.97
CA ALA A 110 -18.01 1.74 -2.11
C ALA A 110 -18.76 2.04 -3.42
N ARG A 111 -19.94 1.46 -3.62
CA ARG A 111 -20.82 1.80 -4.77
C ARG A 111 -21.27 3.25 -4.75
N ARG A 112 -21.63 3.77 -3.57
CA ARG A 112 -22.01 5.17 -3.41
C ARG A 112 -20.84 6.10 -3.75
N TRP A 113 -19.65 5.83 -3.24
CA TRP A 113 -18.45 6.60 -3.56
C TRP A 113 -18.07 6.50 -5.04
N ALA A 114 -18.12 5.31 -5.64
CA ALA A 114 -17.88 5.14 -7.08
C ALA A 114 -18.88 5.98 -7.92
N ALA A 115 -20.14 6.05 -7.52
CA ALA A 115 -21.14 6.90 -8.15
C ALA A 115 -20.84 8.40 -7.96
N ASP A 116 -20.49 8.81 -6.74
CA ASP A 116 -20.18 10.21 -6.41
C ASP A 116 -18.92 10.70 -7.17
N PHE A 117 -17.87 9.89 -7.21
CA PHE A 117 -16.65 10.18 -7.98
C PHE A 117 -16.90 10.15 -9.49
N GLY A 118 -17.67 9.17 -9.98
CA GLY A 118 -18.03 9.09 -11.40
C GLY A 118 -18.80 10.32 -11.87
N LYS A 119 -19.72 10.84 -11.05
CA LYS A 119 -20.44 12.08 -11.32
C LYS A 119 -19.52 13.30 -11.37
N ALA A 120 -18.55 13.39 -10.46
CA ALA A 120 -17.58 14.49 -10.43
C ALA A 120 -16.62 14.47 -11.63
N LEU A 121 -16.30 13.28 -12.15
CA LEU A 121 -15.37 13.08 -13.27
C LEU A 121 -16.04 12.96 -14.64
N GLY A 122 -17.38 12.94 -14.69
CA GLY A 122 -18.15 12.74 -15.93
C GLY A 122 -17.99 11.34 -16.54
N GLN A 123 -17.59 10.35 -15.74
CA GLN A 123 -17.30 8.98 -16.20
C GLN A 123 -18.05 7.97 -15.35
N LYS A 124 -18.52 6.88 -15.97
CA LYS A 124 -19.18 5.79 -15.24
C LYS A 124 -18.13 4.90 -14.60
N ILE A 125 -18.01 4.96 -13.28
CA ILE A 125 -17.17 4.05 -12.49
C ILE A 125 -18.07 2.91 -11.99
N THR A 126 -17.81 1.70 -12.46
CA THR A 126 -18.54 0.49 -12.05
C THR A 126 -17.62 -0.38 -11.20
N LEU A 127 -18.10 -0.76 -10.01
CA LEU A 127 -17.49 -1.72 -9.09
C LEU A 127 -18.10 -3.10 -9.29
#